data_AF-A0A060BX65-F1
#
_entry.id   AF-A0A060BX65-F1
#
_cell.length_a   1.000
_cell.length_b   1.000
_cell.length_c   1.000
_cell.angle_alpha   90.00
_cell.angle_beta   90.00
_cell.angle_gamma   90.00
#
_symmetry.space_group_name_H-M   'P 1'
#
loop_
_entity.id
_entity.type
_entity.pdbx_description
1 polymer ?
#
loop_
_entity_poly.entity_id
_entity_poly.type
_entity_poly.pdbx_seq_one_letter_code
_entity_poly.pdbx_strand_id
1 'polypeptide(L)'
;MILIATQSNTLTAEQLLATATIDGRRDGGLIDRHIYGHFAEHLGRCIYDGLWVGPSSPIPNVDGVRTDAIEALRRIRIPNLRWPGGCFADDYHWCDGIGPPADRPQTVNIHWGTVVDTNAFGTHEFLNL
;
A
#
# COMPACT_ATOMS: atom_id res chain seq x y z
N MET A 1 39.44 5.47 -49.20
CA MET A 1 38.58 4.49 -48.51
C MET A 1 39.10 4.37 -47.09
N ILE A 2 38.43 4.98 -46.12
CA ILE A 2 38.86 4.98 -44.71
C ILE A 2 38.02 3.92 -43.99
N LEU A 3 38.64 2.85 -43.49
CA LEU A 3 37.99 1.90 -42.60
C LEU A 3 38.07 2.44 -41.16
N ILE A 4 36.92 2.65 -40.52
CA ILE A 4 36.83 2.86 -39.08
C ILE A 4 36.64 1.49 -38.45
N ALA A 5 37.60 1.03 -37.65
CA ALA A 5 37.48 -0.20 -36.87
C ALA A 5 36.65 0.07 -35.61
N THR A 6 35.49 -0.57 -35.49
CA THR A 6 34.71 -0.60 -34.26
C THR A 6 35.34 -1.58 -33.27
N GLN A 7 35.91 -1.08 -32.17
CA GLN A 7 36.31 -1.94 -31.05
C GLN A 7 35.08 -2.27 -30.21
N SER A 8 34.74 -3.56 -30.17
CA SER A 8 33.77 -4.10 -29.22
C SER A 8 34.45 -4.27 -27.86
N ASN A 9 34.14 -3.41 -26.90
CA ASN A 9 34.55 -3.63 -25.52
C ASN A 9 33.66 -4.71 -24.89
N THR A 10 34.22 -5.87 -24.63
CA THR A 10 33.59 -6.91 -23.82
C THR A 10 33.70 -6.51 -22.35
N LEU A 11 32.57 -6.24 -21.70
CA LEU A 11 32.51 -6.07 -20.25
C LEU A 11 32.68 -7.45 -19.61
N THR A 12 33.69 -7.62 -18.75
CA THR A 12 33.88 -8.83 -17.94
C THR A 12 33.35 -8.56 -16.53
N ALA A 13 32.53 -9.48 -16.01
CA ALA A 13 32.12 -9.46 -14.61
C ALA A 13 33.11 -10.29 -13.78
N GLU A 14 33.66 -9.70 -12.72
CA GLU A 14 34.53 -10.39 -11.77
C GLU A 14 33.69 -11.10 -10.70
N GLN A 15 34.01 -12.37 -10.42
CA GLN A 15 33.30 -13.15 -9.42
C GLN A 15 33.85 -12.87 -8.03
N LEU A 16 33.04 -12.20 -7.19
CA LEU A 16 33.36 -11.97 -5.79
C LEU A 16 32.96 -13.19 -4.95
N LEU A 17 33.87 -13.65 -4.10
CA LEU A 17 33.62 -14.73 -3.14
C LEU A 17 33.41 -14.13 -1.75
N ALA A 18 32.31 -14.54 -1.10
CA ALA A 18 31.99 -14.20 0.28
C ALA A 18 31.67 -15.48 1.07
N THR A 19 32.06 -15.52 2.34
CA THR A 19 31.77 -16.64 3.26
C THR A 19 30.92 -16.14 4.42
N ALA A 20 29.91 -16.92 4.83
CA ALA A 20 29.06 -16.64 5.98
C ALA A 20 28.97 -17.88 6.89
N THR A 21 28.80 -17.66 8.20
CA THR A 21 28.56 -18.72 9.20
C THR A 21 27.24 -18.45 9.91
N ILE A 22 26.43 -19.50 10.11
CA ILE A 22 25.15 -19.43 10.81
C ILE A 22 25.28 -20.23 12.11
N ASP A 23 25.00 -19.59 13.26
CA ASP A 23 25.01 -20.24 14.57
C ASP A 23 23.58 -20.38 15.11
N GLY A 24 22.98 -21.55 14.92
CA GLY A 24 21.61 -21.85 15.40
C GLY A 24 21.49 -22.07 16.92
N ARG A 25 22.59 -21.94 17.68
CA ARG A 25 22.58 -22.07 19.15
C ARG A 25 22.43 -20.74 19.87
N ARG A 26 22.64 -19.61 19.15
CA ARG A 26 22.43 -18.28 19.72
C ARG A 26 20.96 -17.90 19.62
N ASP A 27 20.39 -17.49 20.75
CA ASP A 27 19.09 -16.83 20.77
C ASP A 27 19.26 -15.36 20.35
N GLY A 28 18.62 -14.97 19.25
CA GLY A 28 18.60 -13.61 18.74
C GLY A 28 17.39 -12.79 19.22
N GLY A 29 16.53 -13.38 20.04
CA GLY A 29 15.24 -12.84 20.41
C GLY A 29 14.15 -13.10 19.36
N LEU A 30 12.91 -12.78 19.74
CA LEU A 30 11.77 -12.87 18.84
C LEU A 30 11.83 -11.74 17.80
N ILE A 31 11.77 -12.10 16.52
CA ILE A 31 11.49 -11.14 15.45
C ILE A 31 10.00 -10.79 15.53
N ASP A 32 9.70 -9.59 16.00
CA ASP A 32 8.32 -9.13 16.14
C ASP A 32 7.63 -9.10 14.77
N ARG A 33 6.45 -9.73 14.66
CA ARG A 33 5.69 -9.76 13.40
C ARG A 33 5.32 -8.35 12.92
N HIS A 34 5.15 -7.38 13.82
CA HIS A 34 4.71 -6.02 13.49
C HIS A 34 5.74 -5.22 12.69
N ILE A 35 6.99 -5.68 12.55
CA ILE A 35 7.95 -5.11 11.60
C ILE A 35 7.50 -5.29 10.13
N TYR A 36 6.59 -6.23 9.87
CA TYR A 36 5.97 -6.47 8.57
C TYR A 36 4.61 -5.76 8.44
N GLY A 37 4.39 -4.69 9.21
CA GLY A 37 3.17 -3.86 9.13
C GLY A 37 3.03 -3.14 7.79
N HIS A 38 1.79 -2.81 7.45
CA HIS A 38 1.44 -2.08 6.23
C HIS A 38 0.82 -0.73 6.55
N PHE A 39 0.72 0.12 5.54
CA PHE A 39 0.23 1.48 5.65
C PHE A 39 -0.56 1.86 4.39
N ALA A 40 -1.80 2.33 4.59
CA ALA A 40 -2.71 2.76 3.54
C ALA A 40 -3.23 4.17 3.84
N GLU A 41 -2.75 5.13 3.06
CA GLU A 41 -3.17 6.53 3.10
C GLU A 41 -4.26 6.79 2.08
N HIS A 42 -5.16 7.74 2.35
CA HIS A 42 -5.95 8.40 1.32
C HIS A 42 -5.03 9.22 0.40
N LEU A 43 -4.30 8.53 -0.48
CA LEU A 43 -3.29 9.08 -1.39
C LEU A 43 -3.46 8.43 -2.75
N GLY A 44 -3.79 9.26 -3.75
CA GLY A 44 -3.92 8.83 -5.14
C GLY A 44 -4.89 7.66 -5.29
N ARG A 45 -4.36 6.48 -5.60
CA ARG A 45 -5.12 5.25 -5.87
C ARG A 45 -4.93 4.17 -4.80
N CYS A 46 -4.36 4.52 -3.64
CA CYS A 46 -4.13 3.56 -2.56
C CYS A 46 -5.45 3.07 -1.95
N ILE A 47 -6.35 3.99 -1.58
CA ILE A 47 -7.70 3.66 -1.11
C ILE A 47 -8.66 3.49 -2.30
N TYR A 48 -8.91 4.56 -3.04
CA TYR A 48 -9.80 4.52 -4.20
C TYR A 48 -9.17 3.69 -5.33
N ASP A 49 -9.86 2.63 -5.72
CA ASP A 49 -9.49 1.57 -6.67
C ASP A 49 -8.40 0.59 -6.21
N GLY A 50 -7.56 0.98 -5.24
CA GLY A 50 -6.58 0.09 -4.61
C GLY A 50 -7.20 -0.85 -3.57
N LEU A 51 -8.17 -0.35 -2.79
CA LEU A 51 -8.98 -1.13 -1.85
C LEU A 51 -10.46 -0.96 -2.13
N TRP A 52 -10.94 0.29 -2.19
CA TRP A 52 -12.33 0.64 -2.38
C TRP A 52 -12.66 0.86 -3.86
N VAL A 53 -13.52 0.01 -4.40
CA VAL A 53 -14.05 0.14 -5.77
C VAL A 53 -15.53 0.55 -5.78
N GLY A 54 -16.21 0.47 -4.63
CA GLY A 54 -17.62 0.77 -4.48
C GLY A 54 -18.53 -0.45 -4.71
N PRO A 55 -19.67 -0.58 -3.99
CA PRO A 55 -20.49 -1.81 -4.01
C PRO A 55 -21.08 -2.16 -5.38
N SER A 56 -21.31 -1.16 -6.23
CA SER A 56 -21.85 -1.33 -7.59
C SER A 56 -20.77 -1.55 -8.65
N SER A 57 -19.49 -1.62 -8.26
CA SER A 57 -18.40 -1.83 -9.21
C SER A 57 -18.48 -3.19 -9.90
N PRO A 58 -18.14 -3.29 -11.20
CA PRO A 58 -18.00 -4.59 -11.88
C PRO A 58 -16.77 -5.38 -11.39
N ILE A 59 -15.85 -4.74 -10.66
CA ILE A 59 -14.71 -5.44 -10.03
C ILE A 59 -15.25 -6.28 -8.87
N PRO A 60 -14.91 -7.59 -8.77
CA PRO A 60 -15.33 -8.43 -7.66
C PRO A 60 -15.01 -7.81 -6.29
N ASN A 61 -16.05 -7.59 -5.48
CA ASN A 61 -15.94 -6.88 -4.22
C ASN A 61 -16.90 -7.45 -3.16
N VAL A 62 -16.60 -7.18 -1.89
CA VAL A 62 -17.51 -7.35 -0.75
C VAL A 62 -17.68 -5.98 -0.12
N ASP A 63 -18.94 -5.52 -0.02
CA ASP A 63 -19.30 -4.20 0.52
C ASP A 63 -18.50 -3.04 -0.10
N GLY A 64 -18.11 -3.15 -1.37
CA GLY A 64 -17.33 -2.15 -2.09
C GLY A 64 -15.81 -2.27 -2.00
N VAL A 65 -15.28 -3.22 -1.22
CA VAL A 65 -13.84 -3.51 -1.14
C VAL A 65 -13.47 -4.66 -2.07
N ARG A 66 -12.50 -4.44 -2.97
CA ARG A 66 -12.10 -5.46 -3.96
C ARG A 66 -11.50 -6.70 -3.29
N THR A 67 -11.98 -7.88 -3.69
CA THR A 67 -11.63 -9.13 -3.00
C THR A 67 -10.21 -9.61 -3.28
N ASP A 68 -9.69 -9.35 -4.48
CA ASP A 68 -8.36 -9.76 -4.89
C ASP A 68 -7.24 -9.10 -4.06
N ALA A 69 -7.38 -7.81 -3.72
CA ALA A 69 -6.44 -7.12 -2.83
C ALA A 69 -6.47 -7.71 -1.41
N ILE A 70 -7.66 -7.95 -0.87
CA ILE A 70 -7.82 -8.54 0.47
C ILE A 70 -7.24 -9.95 0.53
N GLU A 71 -7.48 -10.77 -0.49
CA GLU A 71 -6.90 -12.11 -0.56
C GLU A 71 -5.37 -12.08 -0.68
N ALA A 72 -4.80 -11.11 -1.41
CA ALA A 72 -3.36 -10.91 -1.45
C ALA A 72 -2.78 -10.55 -0.07
N LEU A 73 -3.41 -9.62 0.66
CA LEU A 73 -3.00 -9.22 2.02
C LEU A 73 -3.12 -10.38 3.02
N ARG A 74 -4.19 -11.19 2.92
CA ARG A 74 -4.39 -12.39 3.74
C ARG A 74 -3.29 -13.44 3.51
N ARG A 75 -2.88 -13.66 2.25
CA ARG A 75 -1.81 -14.62 1.91
C ARG A 75 -0.47 -14.29 2.57
N ILE A 76 -0.14 -13.00 2.68
CA ILE A 76 1.09 -12.54 3.35
C ILE A 76 0.92 -12.31 4.86
N ARG A 77 -0.29 -12.55 5.40
CA ARG A 77 -0.61 -12.52 6.84
C ARG A 77 -0.20 -11.22 7.53
N ILE A 78 -0.59 -10.08 6.93
CA ILE A 78 -0.24 -8.78 7.46
C ILE A 78 -0.60 -8.67 8.95
N PRO A 79 0.30 -8.12 9.79
CA PRO A 79 0.11 -8.04 11.23
C PRO A 79 -0.74 -6.85 11.65
N ASN A 80 -0.67 -5.76 10.89
CA ASN A 80 -1.36 -4.51 11.13
C ASN A 80 -1.42 -3.71 9.82
N LEU A 81 -2.42 -2.84 9.74
CA LEU A 81 -2.58 -1.88 8.67
C LEU A 81 -2.84 -0.51 9.32
N ARG A 82 -1.95 0.45 9.10
CA ARG A 82 -2.15 1.84 9.54
C ARG A 82 -2.98 2.60 8.49
N TRP A 83 -3.97 3.36 8.95
CA TRP A 83 -4.91 4.19 8.16
C TRP A 83 -5.43 5.31 9.09
N PRO A 84 -5.94 6.47 8.61
CA PRO A 84 -6.05 6.93 7.22
C PRO A 84 -4.82 7.68 6.70
N GLY A 85 -3.80 7.72 7.55
CA GLY A 85 -2.86 8.83 7.61
C GLY A 85 -1.68 8.75 6.71
N GLY A 86 -0.54 9.22 7.22
CA GLY A 86 0.33 10.14 6.50
C GLY A 86 -0.18 11.55 6.77
N CYS A 87 0.17 12.51 5.92
CA CYS A 87 -0.30 13.89 6.08
C CYS A 87 -1.83 14.00 6.03
N PHE A 88 -2.52 13.06 5.36
CA PHE A 88 -3.98 13.06 5.29
C PHE A 88 -4.65 13.00 6.68
N ALA A 89 -4.08 12.25 7.63
CA ALA A 89 -4.69 12.11 8.96
C ALA A 89 -4.64 13.40 9.77
N ASP A 90 -3.71 14.31 9.47
CA ASP A 90 -3.53 15.54 10.24
C ASP A 90 -4.70 16.52 10.03
N ASP A 91 -5.40 16.43 8.88
CA ASP A 91 -6.56 17.24 8.53
C ASP A 91 -7.85 16.42 8.35
N TYR A 92 -7.83 15.14 8.75
CA TYR A 92 -8.99 14.25 8.61
C TYR A 92 -9.95 14.39 9.80
N HIS A 93 -11.20 14.74 9.52
CA HIS A 93 -12.28 14.73 10.49
C HIS A 93 -13.06 13.41 10.40
N TRP A 94 -12.85 12.50 11.35
CA TRP A 94 -13.45 11.16 11.30
C TRP A 94 -14.99 11.14 11.17
N CYS A 95 -15.68 12.17 11.68
CA CYS A 95 -17.12 12.32 11.54
C CYS A 95 -17.57 12.40 10.06
N ASP A 96 -16.71 12.88 9.18
CA ASP A 96 -16.98 13.01 7.75
C ASP A 96 -17.02 11.64 7.05
N GLY A 97 -16.38 10.62 7.64
CA GLY A 97 -16.32 9.25 7.13
C GLY A 97 -17.31 8.28 7.75
N ILE A 98 -18.36 8.75 8.43
CA ILE A 98 -19.38 7.89 9.06
C ILE A 98 -20.81 8.29 8.65
N GLY A 99 -21.78 7.43 8.95
CA GLY A 99 -23.18 7.63 8.57
C GLY A 99 -23.48 7.20 7.13
N PRO A 100 -24.71 7.48 6.65
CA PRO A 100 -25.13 7.13 5.30
C PRO A 100 -24.18 7.73 4.26
N PRO A 101 -23.66 6.96 3.28
CA PRO A 101 -22.68 7.46 2.31
C PRO A 101 -23.13 8.71 1.53
N ALA A 102 -24.44 8.86 1.28
CA ALA A 102 -25.01 10.01 0.59
C ALA A 102 -24.97 11.32 1.41
N ASP A 103 -24.85 11.21 2.74
CA ASP A 103 -24.85 12.35 3.66
C ASP A 103 -23.42 12.76 4.07
N ARG A 104 -22.40 11.99 3.67
CA ARG A 104 -20.99 12.27 3.98
C ARG A 104 -20.50 13.46 3.14
N PRO A 105 -19.81 14.45 3.74
CA PRO A 105 -19.31 15.59 3.00
C PRO A 105 -18.14 15.19 2.10
N GLN A 106 -17.99 15.90 0.98
CA GLN A 106 -16.77 15.84 0.19
C GLN A 106 -15.75 16.84 0.73
N THR A 107 -14.51 16.42 0.90
CA THR A 107 -13.41 17.26 1.39
C THR A 107 -12.31 17.39 0.33
N VAL A 108 -11.40 18.34 0.50
CA VAL A 108 -10.25 18.50 -0.40
C VAL A 108 -9.02 17.89 0.26
N ASN A 109 -8.39 16.95 -0.43
CA ASN A 109 -7.11 16.39 -0.03
C ASN A 109 -5.98 17.37 -0.41
N ILE A 110 -5.67 18.29 0.51
CA ILE A 110 -4.73 19.38 0.28
C ILE A 110 -3.27 18.92 0.12
N HIS A 111 -2.92 17.74 0.66
CA HIS A 111 -1.56 17.20 0.61
C HIS A 111 -1.28 16.47 -0.71
N TRP A 112 -2.30 15.81 -1.27
CA TRP A 112 -2.13 14.89 -2.39
C TRP A 112 -2.86 15.34 -3.65
N GLY A 113 -2.46 16.50 -4.19
CA GLY A 113 -2.90 16.99 -5.50
C GLY A 113 -4.16 17.86 -5.47
N THR A 114 -4.63 18.27 -4.29
CA THR A 114 -5.80 19.14 -4.13
C THR A 114 -7.05 18.56 -4.80
N VAL A 115 -7.17 17.23 -4.77
CA VAL A 115 -8.29 16.48 -5.33
C VAL A 115 -9.37 16.28 -4.27
N VAL A 116 -10.59 16.02 -4.73
CA VAL A 116 -11.72 15.74 -3.84
C VAL A 116 -11.59 14.34 -3.24
N ASP A 117 -11.67 14.25 -1.91
CA ASP A 117 -11.95 13.02 -1.20
C ASP A 117 -13.46 12.92 -0.94
N THR A 118 -14.07 11.80 -1.35
CA THR A 118 -15.51 11.59 -1.22
C THR A 118 -15.95 11.12 0.16
N ASN A 119 -15.02 10.72 1.03
CA ASN A 119 -15.29 10.04 2.28
C ASN A 119 -16.16 8.77 2.15
N ALA A 120 -16.24 8.19 0.95
CA ALA A 120 -16.96 6.94 0.71
C ALA A 120 -16.31 5.74 1.41
N PHE A 121 -14.99 5.80 1.63
CA PHE A 121 -14.26 4.85 2.48
C PHE A 121 -13.87 5.56 3.78
N GLY A 122 -14.55 5.23 4.87
CA GLY A 122 -14.33 5.82 6.19
C GLY A 122 -14.18 4.76 7.28
N THR A 123 -14.57 5.11 8.51
CA THR A 123 -14.30 4.27 9.68
C THR A 123 -14.94 2.88 9.58
N HIS A 124 -16.18 2.78 9.10
CA HIS A 124 -16.86 1.48 9.00
C HIS A 124 -16.23 0.61 7.92
N GLU A 125 -15.92 1.20 6.77
CA GLU A 125 -15.32 0.48 5.65
C GLU A 125 -13.90 -0.02 5.99
N PHE A 126 -13.11 0.77 6.73
CA PHE A 126 -11.78 0.37 7.20
C PHE A 126 -11.82 -0.73 8.28
N LEU A 127 -12.73 -0.63 9.26
CA LEU A 127 -12.82 -1.61 10.34
C LEU A 127 -13.46 -2.94 9.92
N ASN A 128 -14.14 -2.97 8.76
CA ASN A 128 -14.78 -4.17 8.21
C ASN A 128 -13.90 -4.96 7.20
N LEU A 129 -12.61 -4.58 7.05
CA LEU A 129 -11.66 -5.26 6.17
C LEU A 129 -11.33 -6.71 6.61
#